data_AF-A0A2D0PC00-F1
#
_entry.id   AF-A0A2D0PC00-F1
#
_cell.length_a   1.000
_cell.length_b   1.000
_cell.length_c   1.000
_cell.angle_alpha   90.00
_cell.angle_beta   90.00
_cell.angle_gamma   90.00
#
_symmetry.space_group_name_H-M   'P 1'
#
loop_
_entity.id
_entity.type
_entity.pdbx_description
1 polymer ?
#
loop_
_entity_poly.entity_id
_entity_poly.type
_entity_poly.pdbx_seq_one_letter_code
_entity_poly.pdbx_strand_id
1 'polypeptide(L)'
;MNSKICILIFLVAAVAIATSEKFCPPPRDPSPCNLRSKWNDCCKQSDCRSFDICCSEPCGNVCRRATDKPTTGVAFRDGDYCVEGWEE
;
A
#
# COMPACT_ATOMS: atom_id res chain seq x y z
N MET A 1 29.25 18.25 21.89
CA MET A 1 28.13 18.12 20.93
C MET A 1 27.30 19.39 21.01
N ASN A 2 27.13 20.13 19.91
CA ASN A 2 26.32 21.35 19.92
C ASN A 2 24.83 20.98 19.86
N SER A 3 24.01 21.49 20.79
CA SER A 3 22.56 21.21 20.86
C SER A 3 21.84 21.47 19.52
N LYS A 4 22.24 22.51 18.79
CA LYS A 4 21.74 22.82 17.44
C LYS A 4 22.06 21.73 16.41
N ILE A 5 23.24 21.11 16.50
CA ILE A 5 23.66 20.00 15.63
C ILE A 5 22.85 18.75 15.95
N CYS A 6 22.58 18.47 17.23
CA CYS A 6 21.72 17.34 17.61
C CYS A 6 20.30 17.47 17.05
N ILE A 7 19.69 18.67 17.15
CA ILE A 7 18.34 18.93 16.61
C ILE A 7 18.29 18.71 15.10
N LEU A 8 19.29 19.23 14.37
CA LEU A 8 19.38 19.05 12.92
C LEU A 8 19.50 17.57 12.54
N ILE A 9 20.32 16.79 13.25
CA ILE A 9 20.47 15.35 13.00
C ILE A 9 19.15 14.60 13.23
N PHE A 10 18.41 14.92 14.30
CA PHE A 10 17.11 14.31 14.58
C PHE A 10 16.08 14.61 13.49
N LEU A 11 16.02 15.86 13.01
CA LEU A 11 15.10 16.26 11.94
C LEU A 11 15.41 15.53 10.63
N VAL A 12 16.68 15.43 10.24
CA VAL A 12 17.09 14.71 9.03
C VAL A 12 16.77 13.22 9.13
N ALA A 13 17.01 12.60 10.29
CA ALA A 13 16.67 11.20 10.52
C ALA A 13 15.15 10.96 10.44
N ALA A 14 14.33 11.85 11.01
CA ALA A 14 12.87 11.75 10.96
C ALA A 14 12.33 11.85 9.53
N VAL A 15 12.88 12.76 8.71
CA VAL A 15 12.50 12.91 7.30
C VAL A 15 12.89 11.67 6.49
N ALA A 16 14.08 11.12 6.70
CA ALA A 16 14.54 9.93 5.98
C ALA A 16 13.68 8.68 6.24
N ILE A 17 13.11 8.54 7.45
CA ILE A 17 12.19 7.44 7.79
C ILE A 17 10.82 7.64 7.13
N ALA A 18 10.40 8.89 6.88
CA ALA A 18 9.10 9.20 6.30
C ALA A 18 9.01 8.95 4.79
N THR A 19 10.15 8.84 4.10
CA THR A 19 10.21 8.75 2.62
C THR A 19 10.52 7.35 2.09
N SER A 20 10.39 6.28 2.89
CA SER A 20 10.53 4.94 2.31
C SER A 20 9.39 4.68 1.32
N GLU A 21 9.76 4.41 0.07
CA GLU A 21 8.79 4.02 -0.96
C GLU A 21 8.17 2.68 -0.55
N LYS A 22 6.84 2.62 -0.54
CA LYS A 22 6.07 1.45 -0.13
C LYS A 22 5.55 0.72 -1.36
N PHE A 23 5.82 -0.57 -1.43
CA PHE A 23 5.41 -1.41 -2.56
C PHE A 23 4.45 -2.52 -2.09
N CYS A 24 3.53 -2.91 -2.97
CA CYS A 24 2.63 -4.03 -2.72
C CYS A 24 3.40 -5.35 -2.82
N PRO A 25 3.26 -6.30 -1.89
CA PRO A 25 3.82 -7.62 -2.10
C PRO A 25 3.20 -8.30 -3.34
N PRO A 26 3.86 -9.31 -3.93
CA PRO A 26 3.23 -10.14 -4.95
C PRO A 26 1.91 -10.74 -4.45
N PRO A 27 0.91 -10.92 -5.32
CA PRO A 27 -0.34 -11.57 -4.95
C PRO A 27 -0.10 -12.95 -4.36
N ARG A 28 -0.88 -13.32 -3.33
CA ARG A 28 -0.82 -14.69 -2.76
C ARG A 28 -1.22 -15.74 -3.78
N ASP A 29 -2.21 -15.42 -4.60
CA ASP A 29 -2.66 -16.23 -5.72
C ASP A 29 -2.59 -15.37 -7.00
N PRO A 30 -1.64 -15.63 -7.90
CA PRO A 30 -1.51 -14.88 -9.15
C PRO A 30 -2.47 -15.40 -10.23
N SER A 31 -3.24 -16.46 -9.98
CA SER A 31 -4.17 -16.97 -10.97
C SER A 31 -5.27 -15.95 -11.27
N PRO A 32 -5.76 -15.90 -12.53
CA PRO A 32 -6.90 -15.04 -12.87
C PRO A 32 -8.10 -15.36 -11.98
N CYS A 33 -8.87 -14.33 -11.61
CA CYS A 33 -10.09 -14.56 -10.87
C CYS A 33 -11.11 -15.27 -11.77
N ASN A 34 -11.50 -16.49 -11.37
CA ASN A 34 -12.52 -17.27 -12.07
C ASN A 34 -13.93 -17.00 -11.53
N LEU A 35 -14.07 -16.04 -10.60
CA LEU A 35 -15.36 -15.61 -10.07
C LEU A 35 -15.93 -14.51 -10.96
N ARG A 36 -17.26 -14.51 -11.09
CA ARG A 36 -17.96 -13.44 -11.81
C ARG A 36 -17.84 -12.11 -11.06
N SER A 37 -17.99 -12.15 -9.75
CA SER A 37 -17.81 -11.00 -8.88
C SER A 37 -16.45 -11.02 -8.19
N LYS A 38 -15.93 -9.83 -7.88
CA LYS A 38 -14.73 -9.61 -7.06
C LYS A 38 -15.10 -8.89 -5.77
N TRP A 39 -14.25 -9.01 -4.76
CA TRP A 39 -14.44 -8.32 -3.48
C TRP A 39 -13.29 -7.35 -3.23
N ASN A 40 -13.61 -6.06 -3.09
CA ASN A 40 -12.62 -5.04 -2.76
C ASN A 40 -12.71 -4.70 -1.27
N ASP A 41 -11.68 -5.04 -0.50
CA ASP A 41 -11.54 -4.61 0.91
C ASP A 41 -11.22 -3.11 1.02
N CYS A 42 -10.71 -2.50 -0.06
CA CYS A 42 -10.30 -1.10 -0.13
C CYS A 42 -10.47 -0.52 -1.53
N CYS A 43 -10.72 0.79 -1.61
CA CYS A 43 -10.78 1.57 -2.84
C CYS A 43 -9.91 2.83 -2.81
N LYS A 44 -9.15 3.03 -1.74
CA LYS A 44 -8.12 4.07 -1.61
C LYS A 44 -7.12 3.66 -0.55
N GLN A 45 -5.93 4.26 -0.60
CA GLN A 45 -4.86 3.96 0.36
C GLN A 45 -5.27 4.24 1.81
N SER A 46 -6.16 5.22 2.04
CA SER A 46 -6.64 5.59 3.37
C SER A 46 -7.63 4.60 4.00
N ASP A 47 -8.16 3.63 3.25
CA ASP A 47 -9.06 2.60 3.81
C ASP A 47 -8.28 1.58 4.63
N CYS A 48 -6.99 1.44 4.34
CA CYS A 48 -6.10 0.51 5.01
C CYS A 48 -5.55 1.08 6.32
N ARG A 49 -5.24 0.18 7.25
CA ARG A 49 -4.62 0.53 8.54
C ARG A 49 -3.20 1.06 8.32
N SER A 50 -2.66 1.73 9.35
CA SER A 50 -1.29 2.23 9.32
C SER A 50 -0.29 1.15 8.90
N PHE A 51 0.58 1.49 7.95
CA PHE A 51 1.59 0.63 7.30
C PHE A 51 1.07 -0.38 6.27
N ASP A 52 -0.25 -0.51 6.14
CA ASP A 52 -0.84 -1.26 5.05
C ASP A 52 -1.16 -0.30 3.89
N ILE A 53 -1.18 -0.86 2.69
CA ILE A 53 -1.48 -0.16 1.44
C ILE A 53 -2.51 -0.97 0.67
N CYS A 54 -3.36 -0.28 -0.10
CA CYS A 54 -4.37 -0.92 -0.92
C CYS A 54 -3.70 -1.48 -2.18
N CYS A 55 -3.76 -2.80 -2.36
CA CYS A 55 -3.13 -3.52 -3.46
C CYS A 55 -4.15 -4.16 -4.37
N SER A 56 -3.92 -4.08 -5.68
CA SER A 56 -4.73 -4.74 -6.69
C SER A 56 -4.31 -6.19 -6.84
N GLU A 57 -5.21 -7.11 -6.49
CA GLU A 57 -5.07 -8.55 -6.71
C GLU A 57 -6.13 -9.05 -7.71
N PRO A 58 -5.94 -10.25 -8.30
CA PRO A 58 -6.81 -10.72 -9.37
C PRO A 58 -8.30 -10.76 -9.01
N CYS A 59 -8.64 -11.14 -7.77
CA CYS A 59 -10.03 -11.22 -7.28
C CYS A 59 -10.48 -10.00 -6.45
N GLY A 60 -9.83 -8.85 -6.64
CA GLY A 60 -10.21 -7.58 -6.00
C GLY A 60 -9.07 -6.93 -5.23
N ASN A 61 -9.33 -5.73 -4.73
CA ASN A 61 -8.35 -4.97 -3.98
C ASN A 61 -8.29 -5.41 -2.52
N VAL A 62 -7.09 -5.48 -1.95
CA VAL A 62 -6.88 -5.92 -0.56
C VAL A 62 -5.83 -5.07 0.13
N CYS A 63 -6.06 -4.76 1.41
CA CYS A 63 -5.06 -4.12 2.25
C CYS A 63 -3.92 -5.10 2.57
N ARG A 64 -2.71 -4.78 2.13
CA ARG A 64 -1.50 -5.57 2.40
C ARG A 64 -0.48 -4.74 3.13
N ARG A 65 0.29 -5.40 3.99
CA ARG A 65 1.47 -4.78 4.58
C ARG A 65 2.47 -4.42 3.50
N ALA A 66 2.86 -3.14 3.45
CA ALA A 66 3.82 -2.66 2.48
C ALA A 66 5.20 -3.32 2.65
N THR A 67 5.91 -3.47 1.54
CA THR A 67 7.32 -3.84 1.51
C THR A 67 8.18 -2.65 1.11
N ASP A 68 9.36 -2.50 1.70
CA ASP A 68 10.31 -1.42 1.36
C ASP A 68 11.17 -1.74 0.11
N LYS A 69 10.90 -2.86 -0.56
CA LYS A 69 11.60 -3.30 -1.77
C LYS A 69 10.63 -3.33 -2.95
N PRO A 70 11.08 -2.94 -4.16
CA PRO A 70 10.29 -3.11 -5.37
C PRO A 70 9.91 -4.58 -5.59
N THR A 71 8.70 -4.79 -6.07
CA THR A 71 8.06 -6.10 -6.29
C THR A 71 7.22 -6.04 -7.58
N THR A 72 6.61 -7.16 -7.95
CA THR A 72 5.62 -7.23 -9.03
C THR A 72 4.19 -6.90 -8.60
N GLY A 73 3.97 -6.62 -7.30
CA GLY A 73 2.66 -6.24 -6.79
C GLY A 73 2.28 -4.83 -7.24
N VAL A 74 0.98 -4.59 -7.40
CA VAL A 74 0.45 -3.33 -7.92
C VAL A 74 -0.36 -2.64 -6.82
N ALA A 75 -0.02 -1.38 -6.53
CA ALA A 75 -0.83 -0.55 -5.64
C ALA A 75 -2.06 -0.02 -6.38
N PHE A 76 -3.22 -0.07 -5.72
CA PHE A 76 -4.42 0.58 -6.23
C PHE A 76 -4.24 2.10 -6.20
N ARG A 77 -4.66 2.80 -7.26
CA ARG A 77 -4.47 4.24 -7.38
C ARG A 77 -5.70 4.99 -6.91
N ASP A 78 -5.52 5.89 -5.94
CA ASP A 78 -6.60 6.73 -5.43
C ASP A 78 -7.25 7.54 -6.56
N GLY A 79 -8.58 7.46 -6.66
CA GLY A 79 -9.38 8.12 -7.69
C GLY A 79 -9.74 7.25 -8.88
N ASP A 80 -9.13 6.06 -9.03
CA ASP A 80 -9.59 5.06 -9.99
C ASP A 80 -10.97 4.53 -9.59
N TYR A 81 -11.77 4.10 -10.57
CA TYR A 81 -13.09 3.52 -10.30
C TYR A 81 -12.96 2.24 -9.47
N CYS A 82 -13.67 2.18 -8.35
CA CYS A 82 -13.72 1.03 -7.46
C CYS A 82 -14.99 1.08 -6.61
N VAL A 83 -15.58 -0.09 -6.35
CA VAL A 83 -16.72 -0.26 -5.45
C VAL A 83 -16.25 -1.09 -4.26
N GLU A 84 -16.37 -0.55 -3.05
CA GLU A 84 -16.06 -1.32 -1.83
C GLU A 84 -17.04 -2.48 -1.65
N GLY A 85 -16.52 -3.64 -1.25
CA GLY A 85 -17.30 -4.86 -1.16
C GLY A 85 -17.45 -5.57 -2.50
N TRP A 86 -18.63 -6.13 -2.76
CA TRP A 86 -18.89 -6.93 -3.96
C TRP A 86 -19.06 -6.06 -5.20
N GLU A 87 -18.28 -6.35 -6.24
CA GLU A 87 -18.40 -5.78 -7.59
C GLU A 87 -18.65 -6.93 -8.57
N GLU A 88 -19.75 -6.84 -9.34
CA GLU A 88 -20.25 -7.89 -10.25
C GLU A 88 -19.58 -7.92 -11.64
#